data_AF-A0A1U7NJQ8-F1
#
_entry.id   AF-A0A1U7NJQ8-F1
#
_cell.length_a   1.000
_cell.length_b   1.000
_cell.length_c   1.000
_cell.angle_alpha   90.00
_cell.angle_beta   90.00
_cell.angle_gamma   90.00
#
_symmetry.space_group_name_H-M   'P 1'
#
loop_
_entity.id
_entity.type
_entity.pdbx_description
1 polymer ?
#
loop_
_entity_poly.entity_id
_entity_poly.type
_entity_poly.pdbx_seq_one_letter_code
_entity_poly.pdbx_strand_id
1 'polypeptide(L)' 'FGVHDTTIGGWVKSYKEHDDQVIVRGSGNYSSDEAKEIAHLKKQLRDTQDALNVLKKAISILGK' A
#
# COMPACT_ATOMS: atom_id res chain seq x y z
N PHE A 1 -26.06 -22.94 -2.59
CA PHE A 1 -25.00 -21.92 -2.65
C PHE A 1 -23.88 -22.48 -3.50
N GLY A 2 -23.48 -21.81 -4.59
CA GLY A 2 -22.48 -22.33 -5.54
C GLY A 2 -21.04 -22.17 -5.05
N VAL A 3 -20.73 -22.66 -3.85
CA VAL A 3 -19.42 -22.54 -3.20
C VAL A 3 -19.07 -23.89 -2.59
N HIS A 4 -17.82 -24.33 -2.76
CA HIS A 4 -17.34 -25.62 -2.27
C HIS A 4 -17.06 -25.59 -0.75
N ASP A 5 -17.28 -26.71 -0.06
CA ASP A 5 -17.19 -26.79 1.41
C ASP A 5 -15.80 -26.39 1.96
N THR A 6 -14.74 -26.67 1.22
CA THR A 6 -13.38 -26.26 1.61
C THR A 6 -13.19 -24.75 1.60
N THR A 7 -13.90 -24.04 0.71
CA THR A 7 -13.88 -22.57 0.67
C THR A 7 -14.53 -21.98 1.92
N ILE A 8 -15.66 -22.57 2.34
CA ILE A 8 -16.35 -22.17 3.57
C ILE A 8 -15.45 -22.46 4.79
N GLY A 9 -14.83 -23.64 4.85
CA GLY A 9 -13.89 -24.00 5.91
C GLY A 9 -12.69 -23.05 5.99
N GLY A 10 -12.17 -22.59 4.85
CA GLY A 10 -11.09 -21.61 4.78
C GLY A 10 -11.48 -20.25 5.36
N TRP A 11 -12.69 -19.75 5.03
CA TRP A 11 -13.19 -18.48 5.59
C TRP A 11 -13.42 -18.56 7.09
N VAL A 12 -14.00 -19.66 7.58
CA VAL A 12 -14.22 -19.87 9.02
C VAL A 12 -12.89 -19.92 9.79
N LYS A 13 -11.86 -20.53 9.20
CA LYS A 13 -10.53 -20.57 9.81
C LYS A 13 -9.90 -19.16 9.87
N SER A 14 -9.89 -18.44 8.76
CA SER A 14 -9.35 -17.08 8.69
C SER A 14 -10.07 -16.12 9.63
N TYR A 15 -11.40 -16.23 9.76
CA TYR A 15 -12.20 -15.46 10.70
C TYR A 15 -11.76 -15.69 12.16
N LYS A 16 -11.57 -16.96 12.55
CA LYS A 16 -11.13 -17.32 13.91
C LYS A 16 -9.69 -16.88 14.21
N GLU A 17 -8.82 -16.86 13.20
CA GLU A 17 -7.42 -16.44 13.34
C GLU A 17 -7.25 -14.91 13.45
N HIS A 18 -8.28 -14.14 13.09
CA HIS A 18 -8.26 -12.68 13.07
C HIS A 18 -9.24 -12.05 14.06
N ASP A 19 -9.39 -12.64 15.24
CA ASP A 19 -10.23 -12.10 16.34
C ASP A 19 -11.67 -11.82 15.93
N ASP A 20 -12.29 -12.80 15.26
CA ASP A 20 -13.66 -12.71 14.74
C ASP A 20 -13.85 -11.57 13.72
N GLN A 21 -12.79 -11.19 13.00
CA GLN A 21 -12.85 -10.21 11.91
C GLN A 21 -12.50 -10.84 10.57
N VAL A 22 -13.39 -10.64 9.59
CA VAL A 22 -13.07 -10.96 8.19
C VAL A 22 -12.23 -9.83 7.62
N ILE A 23 -10.90 -10.00 7.60
CA ILE A 23 -9.99 -9.03 6.97
C ILE A 23 -10.08 -9.20 5.44
N VAL A 24 -11.03 -8.51 4.80
CA VAL A 24 -11.08 -8.35 3.34
C VAL A 24 -10.05 -7.30 2.91
N ARG A 25 -8.80 -7.72 2.71
CA ARG A 25 -7.85 -6.93 1.91
C ARG A 25 -8.30 -7.01 0.45
N GLY A 26 -9.05 -6.02 -0.02
CA GLY A 26 -9.44 -5.92 -1.43
C GLY A 26 -8.21 -6.01 -2.36
N SER A 27 -8.41 -6.40 -3.62
CA SER A 27 -7.35 -6.65 -4.61
C SER A 27 -6.45 -5.45 -4.94
N GLY A 28 -6.68 -4.28 -4.33
CA GLY A 28 -5.83 -3.09 -4.39
C GLY A 28 -5.05 -2.80 -3.09
N ASN A 29 -5.10 -3.68 -2.09
CA ASN A 29 -4.43 -3.46 -0.81
C ASN A 29 -3.07 -4.16 -0.77
N TYR A 30 -2.06 -3.45 -0.27
CA TYR A 30 -0.69 -3.95 -0.10
C TYR A 30 -0.64 -5.26 0.70
N SER A 31 0.37 -6.09 0.41
CA SER A 31 0.54 -7.43 1.00
C SER A 31 0.61 -7.42 2.53
N SER A 32 0.99 -6.30 3.12
CA SER A 32 1.01 -6.02 4.56
C SER A 32 0.90 -4.51 4.83
N ASP A 33 0.64 -4.14 6.08
CA ASP A 33 0.67 -2.72 6.50
C ASP A 33 2.09 -2.13 6.34
N GLU A 34 3.11 -2.95 6.57
CA GLU A 34 4.50 -2.59 6.26
C GLU A 34 4.69 -2.29 4.77
N ALA A 35 4.15 -3.12 3.87
CA ALA A 35 4.24 -2.88 2.43
C ALA A 35 3.51 -1.58 2.01
N LYS A 36 2.39 -1.26 2.68
CA LYS A 36 1.69 0.01 2.49
C LYS A 36 2.54 1.19 2.95
N GLU A 37 3.18 1.09 4.11
CA GLU A 37 4.03 2.14 4.65
C GLU A 37 5.29 2.34 3.80
N ILE A 38 5.93 1.26 3.35
CA ILE A 38 7.07 1.33 2.42
C ILE A 38 6.67 2.05 1.13
N ALA A 39 5.49 1.74 0.56
CA ALA A 39 5.02 2.41 -0.64
C ALA A 39 4.72 3.89 -0.42
N HIS A 40 4.14 4.24 0.73
CA HIS A 40 3.90 5.61 1.14
C HIS A 40 5.21 6.41 1.28
N LEU A 41 6.20 5.86 1.99
CA LEU A 41 7.52 6.47 2.18
C LEU A 41 8.27 6.64 0.85
N LYS A 42 8.23 5.63 -0.04
CA LYS A 42 8.83 5.72 -1.39
C LYS A 42 8.22 6.85 -2.21
N LYS A 43 6.91 7.08 -2.10
CA LYS A 43 6.24 8.20 -2.76
C LYS A 43 6.73 9.54 -2.22
N GLN A 44 6.74 9.71 -0.89
CA GLN A 44 7.22 10.95 -0.28
C GLN A 44 8.68 11.27 -0.66
N LEU A 45 9.55 10.26 -0.70
CA LEU A 45 10.94 10.43 -1.11
C LEU A 45 11.06 10.93 -2.57
N ARG A 46 10.22 10.40 -3.48
CA ARG A 46 10.20 10.86 -4.87
C ARG A 46 9.71 12.30 -4.98
N ASP A 47 8.60 12.62 -4.31
CA ASP A 47 8.00 13.96 -4.38
C ASP A 47 8.96 15.03 -3.83
N THR A 48 9.67 14.73 -2.74
CA THR A 48 10.69 15.63 -2.16
C THR A 48 11.91 15.79 -3.08
N GLN A 49 12.38 14.70 -3.70
CA GLN A 49 13.49 14.77 -4.66
C GLN A 49 13.13 15.57 -5.92
N ASP A 50 11.89 15.44 -6.41
CA ASP A 50 11.40 16.19 -7.56
C ASP A 50 11.25 17.68 -7.24
N ALA A 51 10.71 18.02 -6.06
CA ALA A 51 10.66 19.40 -5.59
C ALA A 51 12.05 20.03 -5.52
N LEU A 52 13.03 19.30 -4.97
CA LEU A 52 14.42 19.73 -4.90
C LEU A 52 15.01 19.96 -6.30
N ASN A 53 14.75 19.06 -7.25
CA ASN A 53 15.22 19.19 -8.63
C ASN A 53 14.64 20.43 -9.32
N VAL A 54 13.35 20.71 -9.12
CA VAL A 54 12.69 21.92 -9.62
C VAL A 54 13.35 23.18 -9.06
N LEU A 55 13.58 23.24 -7.75
CA LEU A 55 14.23 24.39 -7.11
C LEU A 55 15.65 24.61 -7.64
N LYS A 56 16.46 23.55 -7.75
CA LYS A 56 17.80 23.63 -8.36
C LYS A 56 17.75 24.18 -9.78
N LYS A 57 16.78 23.72 -10.58
CA LYS A 57 16.63 24.17 -11.97
C LYS A 57 16.23 25.65 -12.04
N ALA A 58 15.33 26.10 -11.17
CA ALA A 58 14.94 27.51 -11.08
C ALA A 58 16.15 28.40 -10.74
N ILE A 59 16.95 28.02 -9.74
CA ILE A 59 18.18 28.75 -9.37
C ILE A 59 19.16 28.80 -10.55
N SER A 60 19.38 27.69 -11.24
CA SER A 60 20.29 27.65 -12.39
C SER A 60 19.82 28.50 -13.58
N ILE A 61 18.52 28.74 -13.73
CA ILE A 61 17.98 29.63 -14.77
C ILE A 61 18.17 31.09 -14.35
N LEU A 62 17.95 31.41 -13.07
CA LEU A 62 18.08 32.77 -12.53
C LEU A 62 19.54 33.23 -12.38
N GLY A 63 20.48 32.31 -12.19
CA GLY A 63 21.91 32.61 -12.08
C GLY A 63 22.68 32.64 -13.40
N LYS A 64 21.99 32.49 -14.55
CA LYS A 64 22.52 32.70 -15.90
C LYS A 64 22.09 34.07 -16.40
#